data_AF-A0A501QLN4-F1
#
_entry.id   AF-A0A501QLN4-F1
#
_cell.length_a   1.000
_cell.length_b   1.000
_cell.length_c   1.000
_cell.angle_alpha   90.00
_cell.angle_beta   90.00
_cell.angle_gamma   90.00
#
_symmetry.space_group_name_H-M   'P 1'
#
loop_
_entity.id
_entity.type
_entity.pdbx_description
1 polymer ?
#
loop_
_entity_poly.entity_id
_entity_poly.type
_entity_poly.pdbx_seq_one_letter_code
_entity_poly.pdbx_strand_id
1 'polypeptide(L)'
;MIPQKSKVEILHEEITKLYSVGIQALYEIDGIGHAALQVLKSFTTTDRKELIEKLSSWSNKDLEFLAFVLHDDFSETYEDNYLLGHIFTLANDALASNLLDQWIIFFFEENTVESIALLDSMLNRIEGLRLNSYLDETTYKYWVEYLTNLKMKQKGL
;
A
#
# COMPACT_ATOMS: atom_id res chain seq x y z
N MET A 1 -1.66 -10.98 -33.82
CA MET A 1 -2.15 -9.98 -32.86
C MET A 1 -1.15 -9.93 -31.71
N ILE A 2 -0.60 -8.76 -31.41
CA ILE A 2 0.18 -8.58 -30.17
C ILE A 2 -0.84 -8.52 -29.03
N PRO A 3 -0.72 -9.32 -27.96
CA PRO A 3 -1.62 -9.22 -26.81
C PRO A 3 -1.58 -7.80 -26.26
N GLN A 4 -2.74 -7.18 -26.07
CA GLN A 4 -2.84 -5.89 -25.41
C GLN A 4 -2.55 -6.10 -23.93
N LYS A 5 -1.51 -5.44 -23.40
CA LYS A 5 -1.14 -5.54 -21.97
C LYS A 5 -2.26 -4.98 -21.09
N SER A 6 -2.48 -5.59 -19.93
CA SER A 6 -3.41 -5.03 -18.93
C SER A 6 -2.85 -3.75 -18.31
N LYS A 7 -3.70 -2.91 -17.73
CA LYS A 7 -3.22 -1.69 -17.06
C LYS A 7 -2.36 -2.00 -15.83
N VAL A 8 -2.60 -3.13 -15.17
CA VAL A 8 -1.77 -3.61 -14.06
C VAL A 8 -0.38 -4.02 -14.55
N GLU A 9 -0.29 -4.65 -15.73
CA GLU A 9 0.99 -4.98 -16.37
C GLU A 9 1.76 -3.71 -16.78
N ILE A 10 1.05 -2.72 -17.33
CA ILE A 10 1.65 -1.41 -17.66
C ILE A 10 2.17 -0.74 -16.38
N LEU A 11 1.38 -0.72 -15.30
CA LEU A 11 1.80 -0.17 -14.01
C LEU A 11 3.06 -0.88 -13.51
N HIS A 12 3.07 -2.22 -13.50
CA HIS A 12 4.21 -2.99 -13.02
C HIS A 12 5.48 -2.71 -13.84
N GLU A 13 5.34 -2.55 -15.15
CA GLU A 13 6.46 -2.17 -16.03
C GLU A 13 7.00 -0.77 -15.71
N GLU A 14 6.12 0.22 -15.51
CA GLU A 14 6.58 1.57 -15.12
C GLU A 14 7.32 1.52 -13.78
N ILE A 15 6.78 0.82 -12.78
CA ILE A 15 7.43 0.64 -11.47
C ILE A 15 8.80 -0.05 -11.62
N THR A 16 8.88 -1.09 -12.44
CA THR A 16 10.12 -1.86 -12.64
C THR A 16 11.20 -1.03 -13.33
N LYS A 17 10.83 -0.11 -14.25
CA LYS A 17 11.78 0.73 -14.97
C LYS A 17 12.60 1.61 -14.03
N LEU A 18 12.05 2.08 -12.92
CA LEU A 18 12.79 2.90 -11.95
C LEU A 18 14.04 2.21 -11.42
N TYR A 19 13.99 0.91 -11.18
CA TYR A 19 15.17 0.18 -10.70
C TYR A 19 16.28 0.12 -11.75
N SER A 20 15.93 0.15 -13.03
CA SER A 20 16.89 0.08 -14.13
C SER A 20 17.63 1.40 -14.37
N VAL A 21 17.09 2.51 -13.88
CA VAL A 21 17.64 3.86 -14.13
C VAL A 21 18.80 4.20 -13.18
N GLY A 22 18.91 3.52 -12.03
CA GLY A 22 19.91 3.88 -11.02
C GLY A 22 19.61 5.24 -10.37
N ILE A 23 19.97 5.41 -9.11
CA ILE A 23 19.60 6.55 -8.25
C ILE A 23 20.21 7.90 -8.72
N GLN A 24 20.77 7.99 -9.92
CA GLN A 24 21.53 9.16 -10.39
C GLN A 24 20.69 10.27 -11.05
N ALA A 25 19.38 10.10 -11.25
CA ALA A 25 18.53 11.15 -11.81
C ALA A 25 17.21 11.29 -11.02
N LEU A 26 17.19 12.19 -10.04
CA LEU A 26 15.97 12.60 -9.31
C LEU A 26 14.83 12.97 -10.28
N TYR A 27 15.14 13.67 -11.37
CA TYR A 27 14.15 14.03 -12.40
C TYR A 27 13.55 12.83 -13.16
N GLU A 28 14.31 11.75 -13.31
CA GLU A 28 13.83 10.53 -13.96
C GLU A 28 12.96 9.70 -13.00
N ILE A 29 13.27 9.76 -11.69
CA ILE A 29 12.43 9.19 -10.63
C ILE A 29 11.08 9.90 -10.57
N ASP A 30 11.07 11.24 -10.58
CA ASP A 30 9.84 12.04 -10.59
C ASP A 30 9.00 11.77 -11.86
N GLY A 31 9.65 11.65 -13.02
CA GLY A 31 8.98 11.36 -14.28
C GLY A 31 8.29 9.99 -14.30
N ILE A 32 8.94 8.95 -13.76
CA ILE A 32 8.35 7.61 -13.73
C ILE A 32 7.30 7.48 -12.61
N GLY A 33 7.52 8.11 -11.45
CA GLY A 33 6.49 8.23 -10.41
C GLY A 33 5.21 8.89 -10.94
N HIS A 34 5.36 9.99 -11.68
CA HIS A 34 4.25 10.64 -12.35
C HIS A 34 3.57 9.73 -13.39
N ALA A 35 4.33 8.99 -14.19
CA ALA A 35 3.77 8.06 -15.18
C ALA A 35 2.97 6.93 -14.51
N ALA A 36 3.51 6.30 -13.47
CA ALA A 36 2.83 5.28 -12.68
C ALA A 36 1.54 5.84 -12.05
N LEU A 37 1.59 7.10 -11.58
CA LEU A 37 0.43 7.77 -11.03
C LEU A 37 -0.66 8.02 -12.08
N GLN A 38 -0.31 8.47 -13.28
CA GLN A 38 -1.28 8.63 -14.37
C GLN A 38 -1.94 7.30 -14.75
N VAL A 39 -1.18 6.20 -14.69
CA VAL A 39 -1.72 4.85 -14.90
C VAL A 39 -2.73 4.52 -13.80
N LEU A 40 -2.39 4.71 -12.52
CA LEU A 40 -3.30 4.49 -11.38
C LEU A 40 -4.58 5.34 -11.46
N LYS A 41 -4.48 6.63 -11.80
CA LYS A 41 -5.64 7.52 -11.97
C LYS A 41 -6.60 7.06 -13.06
N SER A 42 -6.13 6.26 -14.01
CA SER A 42 -6.96 5.69 -15.08
C SER A 42 -7.62 4.37 -14.71
N PHE A 43 -7.35 3.82 -13.51
CA PHE A 43 -7.89 2.53 -13.11
C PHE A 43 -9.39 2.58 -12.90
N THR A 44 -10.05 1.54 -13.40
CA THR A 44 -11.42 1.21 -13.04
C THR A 44 -11.43 0.34 -11.79
N THR A 45 -12.60 0.11 -11.18
CA THR A 45 -12.75 -0.85 -10.08
C THR A 45 -12.25 -2.26 -10.46
N THR A 46 -12.38 -2.68 -11.72
CA THR A 46 -11.86 -3.97 -12.20
C THR A 46 -10.33 -3.98 -12.21
N ASP A 47 -9.71 -2.91 -12.71
CA ASP A 47 -8.24 -2.78 -12.73
C ASP A 47 -7.67 -2.82 -11.30
N ARG A 48 -8.35 -2.16 -10.34
CA ARG A 48 -7.95 -2.19 -8.92
C ARG A 48 -8.06 -3.57 -8.29
N LYS A 49 -9.12 -4.33 -8.60
CA LYS A 49 -9.25 -5.73 -8.12
C LYS A 49 -8.14 -6.61 -8.69
N GLU A 50 -7.88 -6.51 -9.99
CA GLU A 50 -6.76 -7.23 -10.62
C GLU A 50 -5.42 -6.88 -9.96
N LEU A 51 -5.19 -5.60 -9.63
CA LEU A 51 -3.98 -5.17 -8.95
C LEU A 51 -3.83 -5.86 -7.60
N ILE A 52 -4.86 -5.84 -6.76
CA ILE A 52 -4.84 -6.48 -5.43
C ILE A 52 -4.51 -7.97 -5.53
N GLU A 53 -5.10 -8.67 -6.50
CA GLU A 53 -4.82 -10.10 -6.73
C GLU A 53 -3.33 -10.34 -7.10
N LYS A 54 -2.73 -9.43 -7.86
CA LYS A 54 -1.34 -9.54 -8.33
C LYS A 54 -0.30 -9.09 -7.32
N LEU A 55 -0.63 -8.22 -6.35
CA LEU A 55 0.32 -7.66 -5.38
C LEU A 55 1.15 -8.72 -4.64
N SER A 56 0.56 -9.87 -4.33
CA SER A 56 1.25 -10.97 -3.63
C SER A 56 2.44 -11.56 -4.41
N SER A 57 2.48 -11.35 -5.73
CA SER A 57 3.57 -11.79 -6.60
C SER A 57 4.64 -10.73 -6.84
N TRP A 58 4.38 -9.49 -6.41
CA TRP A 58 5.29 -8.36 -6.63
C TRP A 58 6.43 -8.39 -5.61
N SER A 59 7.58 -7.87 -6.00
CA SER A 59 8.73 -7.80 -5.09
C SER A 59 8.51 -6.73 -4.02
N ASN A 60 9.19 -6.85 -2.88
CA ASN A 60 9.12 -5.81 -1.84
C ASN A 60 9.52 -4.42 -2.34
N LYS A 61 10.43 -4.36 -3.32
CA LYS A 61 10.78 -3.09 -3.94
C LYS A 61 9.59 -2.52 -4.70
N ASP A 62 8.93 -3.34 -5.53
CA ASP A 62 7.76 -2.91 -6.30
C ASP A 62 6.64 -2.42 -5.37
N LEU A 63 6.46 -3.10 -4.24
CA LEU A 63 5.52 -2.72 -3.19
C LEU A 63 5.90 -1.38 -2.53
N GLU A 64 7.17 -1.18 -2.18
CA GLU A 64 7.69 0.07 -1.63
C GLU A 64 7.44 1.24 -2.58
N PHE A 65 7.72 1.04 -3.87
CA PHE A 65 7.54 2.09 -4.86
C PHE A 65 6.06 2.38 -5.13
N LEU A 66 5.21 1.35 -5.22
CA LEU A 66 3.77 1.56 -5.35
C LEU A 66 3.24 2.36 -4.15
N ALA A 67 3.67 2.03 -2.93
CA ALA A 67 3.27 2.78 -1.74
C ALA A 67 3.78 4.23 -1.76
N PHE A 68 4.98 4.49 -2.27
CA PHE A 68 5.48 5.84 -2.50
C PHE A 68 4.61 6.63 -3.50
N VAL A 69 4.24 6.03 -4.64
CA VAL A 69 3.38 6.67 -5.65
C VAL A 69 1.99 6.99 -5.09
N LEU A 70 1.42 6.08 -4.28
CA LEU A 70 0.13 6.29 -3.63
C LEU A 70 0.20 7.41 -2.57
N HIS A 71 1.35 7.56 -1.90
CA HIS A 71 1.54 8.63 -0.92
C HIS A 71 1.69 10.01 -1.58
N ASP A 72 2.45 10.11 -2.68
CA ASP A 72 2.77 11.38 -3.34
C ASP A 72 1.54 12.07 -3.98
N ASP A 73 0.47 11.32 -4.28
CA ASP A 73 -0.71 11.90 -4.94
C ASP A 73 -1.63 12.71 -4.02
N PHE A 74 -1.60 12.56 -2.69
CA PHE A 74 -2.53 13.22 -1.73
C PHE A 74 -4.02 13.28 -2.17
N SER A 75 -4.40 12.45 -3.14
CA SER A 75 -5.78 12.20 -3.49
C SER A 75 -6.17 11.17 -2.45
N GLU A 76 -6.62 11.65 -1.29
CA GLU A 76 -7.03 10.89 -0.10
C GLU A 76 -8.27 10.03 -0.41
N THR A 77 -8.25 9.28 -1.52
CA THR A 77 -9.36 8.47 -1.94
C THR A 77 -9.34 7.17 -1.14
N TYR A 78 -10.54 6.76 -0.74
CA TYR A 78 -10.81 5.47 -0.10
C TYR A 78 -10.06 4.31 -0.78
N GLU A 79 -9.98 4.32 -2.12
CA GLU A 79 -9.47 3.21 -2.91
C GLU A 79 -7.94 3.10 -2.86
N ASP A 80 -7.24 4.24 -2.81
CA ASP A 80 -5.78 4.30 -2.70
C ASP A 80 -5.34 3.94 -1.28
N ASN A 81 -6.11 4.41 -0.30
CA ASN A 81 -6.05 3.97 1.08
C ASN A 81 -6.18 2.44 1.17
N TYR A 82 -7.27 1.87 0.64
CA TYR A 82 -7.51 0.42 0.67
C TYR A 82 -6.34 -0.39 0.10
N LEU A 83 -5.72 0.12 -0.97
CA LEU A 83 -4.55 -0.49 -1.61
C LEU A 83 -3.29 -0.43 -0.73
N LEU A 84 -3.03 0.68 -0.03
CA LEU A 84 -1.94 0.80 0.95
C LEU A 84 -2.07 -0.21 2.09
N GLY A 85 -3.27 -0.45 2.58
CA GLY A 85 -3.52 -1.49 3.59
C GLY A 85 -3.14 -2.89 3.08
N HIS A 86 -3.45 -3.22 1.83
CA HIS A 86 -3.01 -4.48 1.22
C HIS A 86 -1.48 -4.56 1.11
N ILE A 87 -0.83 -3.49 0.64
CA ILE A 87 0.64 -3.43 0.55
C ILE A 87 1.27 -3.65 1.93
N PHE A 88 0.77 -3.00 2.99
CA PHE A 88 1.25 -3.19 4.35
C PHE A 88 1.21 -4.65 4.80
N THR A 89 0.12 -5.36 4.50
CA THR A 89 -0.05 -6.76 4.90
C THR A 89 0.86 -7.73 4.15
N LEU A 90 1.31 -7.37 2.94
CA LEU A 90 2.14 -8.20 2.06
C LEU A 90 3.64 -7.87 2.17
N ALA A 91 3.97 -6.63 2.52
CA ALA A 91 5.34 -6.14 2.66
C ALA A 91 6.15 -6.92 3.69
N ASN A 92 7.48 -6.96 3.53
CA ASN A 92 8.40 -7.45 4.55
C ASN A 92 8.40 -6.55 5.80
N ASP A 93 9.07 -7.00 6.87
CA ASP A 93 8.96 -6.31 8.16
C ASP A 93 9.53 -4.90 8.16
N ALA A 94 10.64 -4.68 7.45
CA ALA A 94 11.24 -3.36 7.33
C ALA A 94 10.32 -2.37 6.61
N LEU A 95 9.78 -2.75 5.45
CA LEU A 95 8.86 -1.90 4.72
C LEU A 95 7.56 -1.70 5.50
N ALA A 96 6.96 -2.77 6.04
CA ALA A 96 5.72 -2.65 6.80
C ALA A 96 5.87 -1.75 8.04
N SER A 97 6.99 -1.81 8.76
CA SER A 97 7.29 -0.89 9.86
C SER A 97 7.38 0.56 9.37
N ASN A 98 8.10 0.81 8.27
CA ASN A 98 8.20 2.16 7.69
C ASN A 98 6.83 2.70 7.26
N LEU A 99 6.00 1.85 6.63
CA LEU A 99 4.63 2.19 6.23
C LEU A 99 3.79 2.59 7.46
N LEU A 100 3.91 1.83 8.55
CA LEU A 100 3.19 2.08 9.79
C LEU A 100 3.56 3.43 10.42
N ASP A 101 4.86 3.75 10.46
CA ASP A 101 5.38 4.96 11.08
C ASP A 101 5.11 6.23 10.24
N GLN A 102 5.17 6.12 8.90
CA GLN A 102 5.18 7.29 8.04
C GLN A 102 3.86 7.52 7.29
N TRP A 103 3.21 6.47 6.80
CA TRP A 103 2.18 6.61 5.75
C TRP A 103 0.80 6.15 6.21
N ILE A 104 0.73 5.24 7.18
CA ILE A 104 -0.52 4.64 7.64
C ILE A 104 -1.30 5.54 8.63
N ILE A 105 -0.67 6.54 9.24
CA ILE A 105 -1.39 7.53 10.08
C ILE A 105 -2.45 8.26 9.25
N PHE A 106 -2.10 8.70 8.04
CA PHE A 106 -3.05 9.35 7.11
C PHE A 106 -4.14 8.40 6.60
N PHE A 107 -3.81 7.12 6.39
CA PHE A 107 -4.77 6.07 6.02
C PHE A 107 -5.90 5.89 7.06
N PHE A 108 -5.60 6.17 8.33
CA PHE A 108 -6.51 5.90 9.43
C PHE A 108 -7.19 7.12 10.01
N GLU A 109 -6.56 8.30 10.00
CA GLU A 109 -7.22 9.52 10.50
C GLU A 109 -8.51 9.87 9.72
N GLU A 110 -8.62 9.45 8.46
CA GLU A 110 -9.78 9.75 7.59
C GLU A 110 -10.90 8.67 7.54
N ASN A 111 -10.84 7.61 8.36
CA ASN A 111 -11.92 6.62 8.57
C ASN A 111 -12.52 5.95 7.30
N THR A 112 -11.72 5.29 6.46
CA THR A 112 -12.23 4.67 5.21
C THR A 112 -12.03 3.15 5.07
N VAL A 113 -11.47 2.41 6.03
CA VAL A 113 -11.15 0.99 5.79
C VAL A 113 -12.32 0.05 6.08
N GLU A 114 -13.35 -0.03 5.24
CA GLU A 114 -14.58 -0.81 5.55
C GLU A 114 -14.41 -2.35 5.49
N SER A 115 -13.27 -2.84 5.01
CA SER A 115 -13.05 -4.28 4.90
C SER A 115 -12.55 -4.88 6.22
N ILE A 116 -13.46 -5.54 6.94
CA ILE A 116 -13.12 -6.29 8.17
C ILE A 116 -11.98 -7.30 7.93
N ALA A 117 -11.96 -7.95 6.76
CA ALA A 117 -10.91 -8.91 6.41
C ALA A 117 -9.52 -8.24 6.26
N LEU A 118 -9.49 -7.02 5.71
CA LEU A 118 -8.25 -6.25 5.64
C LEU A 118 -7.81 -5.82 7.05
N LEU A 119 -8.72 -5.31 7.88
CA LEU A 119 -8.41 -4.96 9.28
C LEU A 119 -7.85 -6.14 10.07
N ASP A 120 -8.40 -7.35 9.87
CA ASP A 120 -7.86 -8.57 10.48
C ASP A 120 -6.46 -8.91 9.98
N SER A 121 -6.22 -8.75 8.68
CA SER A 121 -4.89 -8.97 8.09
C SER A 121 -3.87 -7.96 8.63
N MET A 122 -4.29 -6.69 8.82
CA MET A 122 -3.46 -5.64 9.39
C MET A 122 -3.13 -5.90 10.87
N LEU A 123 -4.11 -6.31 11.68
CA LEU A 123 -3.89 -6.71 13.07
C LEU A 123 -2.89 -7.87 13.18
N ASN A 124 -3.05 -8.90 12.33
CA ASN A 124 -2.10 -10.01 12.27
C ASN A 124 -0.69 -9.54 11.87
N ARG A 125 -0.61 -8.59 10.94
CA ARG A 125 0.67 -8.02 10.50
C ARG A 125 1.36 -7.23 11.63
N ILE A 126 0.61 -6.42 12.37
CA ILE A 126 1.11 -5.65 13.54
C ILE A 126 1.63 -6.60 14.63
N GLU A 127 0.91 -7.69 14.91
CA GLU A 127 1.39 -8.70 15.86
C GLU A 127 2.69 -9.36 15.38
N GLY A 128 2.81 -9.65 14.08
CA GLY A 128 4.05 -10.14 13.48
C GLY A 128 5.22 -9.17 13.66
N LEU A 129 5.00 -7.88 13.40
CA LEU A 129 6.02 -6.84 13.60
C LEU A 129 6.47 -6.72 15.05
N ARG A 130 5.53 -6.82 16.02
CA ARG A 130 5.86 -6.86 17.46
C ARG A 130 6.72 -8.07 17.79
N LEU A 131 6.32 -9.27 17.34
CA LEU A 131 7.06 -10.51 17.59
C LEU A 131 8.49 -10.47 17.01
N ASN A 132 8.67 -9.79 15.88
CA ASN A 132 9.96 -9.60 15.22
C ASN A 132 10.73 -8.37 15.71
N SER A 133 10.29 -7.72 16.79
CA SER A 133 10.94 -6.56 17.42
C SER A 133 11.03 -5.30 16.54
N TYR A 134 10.12 -5.15 15.58
CA TYR A 134 9.98 -3.92 14.78
C TYR A 134 9.10 -2.87 15.48
N LEU A 135 8.25 -3.28 16.44
CA LEU A 135 7.40 -2.38 17.21
C LEU A 135 7.70 -2.47 18.70
N ASP A 136 7.78 -1.32 19.37
CA ASP A 136 7.73 -1.27 20.81
C ASP A 136 6.29 -1.51 21.34
N GLU A 137 6.20 -1.80 22.63
CA GLU A 137 4.93 -2.15 23.30
C GLU A 137 3.89 -1.02 23.27
N THR A 138 4.33 0.24 23.29
CA THR A 138 3.46 1.41 23.25
C THR A 138 2.86 1.58 21.87
N THR A 139 3.71 1.54 20.84
CA THR A 139 3.31 1.64 19.43
C THR A 139 2.40 0.49 19.04
N TYR A 140 2.73 -0.74 19.46
CA TYR A 140 1.87 -1.91 19.25
C TYR A 140 0.47 -1.72 19.87
N LYS A 141 0.40 -1.34 21.14
CA LYS A 141 -0.88 -1.14 21.84
C LYS A 141 -1.75 -0.09 21.18
N TYR A 142 -1.16 1.04 20.81
CA TYR A 142 -1.86 2.12 20.12
C TYR A 142 -2.55 1.60 18.85
N TRP A 143 -1.80 0.92 17.97
CA TRP A 143 -2.35 0.44 16.71
C TRP A 143 -3.37 -0.67 16.87
N VAL A 144 -3.16 -1.61 17.79
CA VAL A 144 -4.15 -2.66 18.07
C VAL A 144 -5.45 -2.07 18.60
N GLU A 145 -5.38 -1.13 19.55
CA GLU A 145 -6.56 -0.46 20.08
C GLU A 145 -7.29 0.32 18.97
N TYR A 146 -6.55 1.09 18.18
CA TYR A 146 -7.08 1.89 17.08
C TYR A 146 -7.85 1.01 16.07
N LEU A 147 -7.21 -0.05 15.54
CA LEU A 147 -7.84 -0.92 14.54
C LEU A 147 -9.00 -1.73 15.09
N THR A 148 -8.90 -2.15 16.35
CA THR A 148 -10.00 -2.86 17.00
C THR A 148 -11.21 -1.94 17.14
N ASN A 149 -11.02 -0.70 17.55
CA ASN A 149 -12.10 0.29 17.65
C ASN A 149 -12.73 0.59 16.28
N LEU A 150 -11.90 0.73 15.23
CA LEU A 150 -12.40 0.92 13.87
C LEU A 150 -13.25 -0.28 13.41
N LYS A 151 -12.78 -1.50 13.69
CA LYS A 151 -13.51 -2.74 13.40
C LYS A 151 -14.82 -2.87 14.19
N MET A 152 -14.87 -2.42 15.45
CA MET A 152 -16.10 -2.43 16.26
C MET A 152 -17.14 -1.45 15.69
N LYS A 153 -16.73 -0.21 15.37
CA LYS A 153 -17.60 0.80 14.75
C LYS A 153 -18.28 0.26 13.48
N GLN A 154 -17.55 -0.47 12.64
CA GLN A 154 -18.10 -1.06 11.41
C GLN A 154 -19.10 -2.19 11.66
N LYS A 155 -19.00 -2.88 12.80
CA LYS A 155 -19.95 -3.92 13.22
C LYS A 155 -21.19 -3.34 13.92
N GLY A 156 -21.25 -2.02 14.16
CA GLY A 156 -22.31 -1.39 14.94
C GLY A 156 -22.26 -1.78 16.43
N LEU A 157 -21.07 -2.10 16.94
CA LEU A 157 -20.76 -2.42 18.33
C LEU A 157 -19.95 -1.29 18.96
#